data_AF-A0A9N8EEF8-F1
#
_entry.id   AF-A0A9N8EEF8-F1
#
_cell.length_a   1.000
_cell.length_b   1.000
_cell.length_c   1.000
_cell.angle_alpha   90.00
_cell.angle_beta   90.00
_cell.angle_gamma   90.00
#
_symmetry.space_group_name_H-M   'P 1'
#
loop_
_entity.id
_entity.type
_entity.pdbx_description
1 polymer ?
#
loop_
_entity_poly.entity_id
_entity_poly.type
_entity_poly.pdbx_seq_one_letter_code
_entity_poly.pdbx_strand_id
1 'polypeptide(L)'
;MENNKYYTAWINGMQVRYQHRGVNREVNIYLEGRPERLRIRVYKDFVRVDVDYKVNPEHYKGALGLLGSFDLNGKRVGRDGQTKVADFNEFGQEWQVRDEDPKLFHSYEGAVVAPNKCKLPELTAKSMLRKRRLIGGLSKDAIERACAHVPEGEHEDCIYDVTATQDVGMASVF
;
A
#
# COMPACT_ATOMS: atom_id res chain seq x y z
N MET A 1 18.31 6.13 -24.73
CA MET A 1 17.90 7.38 -24.05
C MET A 1 16.41 7.55 -24.32
N GLU A 2 15.56 6.88 -23.55
CA GLU A 2 14.11 6.98 -23.73
C GLU A 2 13.59 8.25 -23.07
N ASN A 3 12.79 9.00 -23.82
CA ASN A 3 12.28 10.31 -23.47
C ASN A 3 11.49 10.29 -22.16
N ASN A 4 11.93 11.11 -21.21
CA ASN A 4 11.30 11.37 -19.90
C ASN A 4 10.03 12.24 -20.09
N LYS A 5 9.06 11.73 -20.87
CA LYS A 5 7.84 12.46 -21.24
C LYS A 5 6.82 12.34 -20.11
N TYR A 6 6.52 13.47 -19.49
CA TYR A 6 5.44 13.60 -18.54
C TYR A 6 4.13 13.91 -19.25
N TYR A 7 3.03 13.43 -18.68
CA TYR A 7 1.66 13.65 -19.11
C TYR A 7 0.85 14.27 -17.97
N THR A 8 -0.24 14.93 -18.31
CA THR A 8 -1.18 15.51 -17.34
C THR A 8 -2.57 14.93 -17.53
N ALA A 9 -3.32 14.81 -16.43
CA ALA A 9 -4.73 14.41 -16.42
C ALA A 9 -5.47 15.15 -15.29
N TRP A 10 -6.80 15.06 -15.27
CA TRP A 10 -7.63 15.60 -14.21
C TRP A 10 -8.39 14.46 -13.53
N ILE A 11 -8.33 14.39 -12.19
CA ILE A 11 -9.04 13.41 -11.36
C ILE A 11 -9.87 14.18 -10.34
N ASN A 12 -11.21 14.08 -10.43
CA ASN A 12 -12.13 14.79 -9.54
C ASN A 12 -11.82 16.30 -9.40
N GLY A 13 -11.46 16.96 -10.51
CA GLY A 13 -11.10 18.38 -10.52
C GLY A 13 -9.67 18.70 -10.05
N MET A 14 -8.87 17.70 -9.68
CA MET A 14 -7.45 17.88 -9.34
C MET A 14 -6.55 17.52 -10.53
N GLN A 15 -5.60 18.39 -10.87
CA GLN A 15 -4.62 18.10 -11.91
C GLN A 15 -3.55 17.12 -11.38
N VAL A 16 -3.28 16.07 -12.14
CA VAL A 16 -2.27 15.06 -11.81
C VAL A 16 -1.21 14.99 -12.92
N ARG A 17 0.05 14.71 -12.55
CA ARG A 17 1.15 14.50 -13.48
C ARG A 17 1.62 13.05 -13.43
N TYR A 18 1.80 12.41 -14.59
CA TYR A 18 2.25 11.01 -14.64
C TYR A 18 3.31 10.76 -15.70
N GLN A 19 4.05 9.67 -15.52
CA GLN A 19 5.06 9.19 -16.46
C GLN A 19 4.98 7.67 -16.61
N HIS A 20 5.32 7.18 -17.79
CA HIS A 20 5.48 5.75 -18.06
C HIS A 20 6.97 5.40 -18.03
N ARG A 21 7.35 4.37 -17.26
CA ARG A 21 8.74 3.88 -17.16
C ARG A 21 8.78 2.38 -17.42
N GLY A 22 8.84 2.01 -18.71
CA GLY A 22 8.81 0.62 -19.14
C GLY A 22 7.50 -0.07 -18.74
N VAL A 23 7.60 -1.20 -18.02
CA VAL A 23 6.45 -1.93 -17.47
C VAL A 23 5.84 -1.27 -16.24
N ASN A 24 6.58 -0.35 -15.61
CA ASN A 24 6.12 0.38 -14.43
C ASN A 24 5.42 1.67 -14.84
N ARG A 25 4.34 1.99 -14.13
CA ARG A 25 3.70 3.31 -14.24
C ARG A 25 3.99 4.06 -12.96
N GLU A 26 4.50 5.29 -13.09
CA GLU A 26 4.73 6.16 -11.95
C GLU A 26 3.89 7.43 -12.11
N VAL A 27 3.00 7.66 -11.15
CA VAL A 27 2.15 8.84 -11.10
C VAL A 27 2.62 9.70 -9.93
N ASN A 28 2.84 10.98 -10.19
CA ASN A 28 3.21 11.96 -9.18
C ASN A 28 2.06 12.97 -9.06
N ILE A 29 1.25 12.81 -8.02
CA ILE A 29 0.12 13.71 -7.76
C ILE A 29 0.62 14.83 -6.86
N TYR A 30 0.44 16.06 -7.33
CA TYR A 30 0.66 17.28 -6.57
C TYR A 30 -0.70 17.88 -6.29
N LEU A 31 -0.97 18.22 -5.04
CA LEU A 31 -2.16 18.99 -4.69
C LEU A 31 -1.84 20.47 -4.89
N GLU A 32 -2.74 21.21 -5.52
CA GLU A 32 -2.53 22.63 -5.79
C GLU A 32 -2.23 23.41 -4.50
N GLY A 33 -1.18 24.24 -4.53
CA GLY A 33 -0.74 25.01 -3.37
C GLY A 33 -0.06 24.19 -2.25
N ARG A 34 0.17 22.89 -2.46
CA ARG A 34 0.84 22.02 -1.48
C ARG A 34 2.22 21.57 -2.00
N PRO A 35 3.28 21.65 -1.19
CA PRO A 35 4.61 21.18 -1.57
C PRO A 35 4.74 19.65 -1.56
N GLU A 36 3.85 18.95 -0.86
CA GLU A 36 3.88 17.49 -0.78
C GLU A 36 3.36 16.82 -2.04
N ARG A 37 3.75 15.56 -2.19
CA ARG A 37 3.41 14.75 -3.34
C ARG A 37 3.01 13.35 -2.89
N LEU A 38 2.04 12.80 -3.61
CA LEU A 38 1.78 11.36 -3.60
C LEU A 38 2.49 10.74 -4.80
N ARG A 39 3.38 9.79 -4.55
CA ARG A 39 4.03 9.01 -5.60
C ARG A 39 3.42 7.63 -5.63
N ILE A 40 2.74 7.32 -6.72
CA ILE A 40 2.08 6.04 -6.95
C ILE A 40 2.90 5.28 -7.98
N ARG A 41 3.43 4.12 -7.60
CA ARG A 41 4.11 3.17 -8.48
C ARG A 41 3.22 1.97 -8.70
N VAL A 42 2.97 1.62 -9.95
CA VAL A 42 2.12 0.49 -10.34
C VAL A 42 2.95 -0.50 -11.14
N TYR A 43 2.91 -1.76 -10.73
CA TYR A 43 3.47 -2.89 -11.47
C TYR A 43 2.45 -4.02 -11.48
N LYS A 44 1.98 -4.39 -12.69
CA LYS A 44 0.86 -5.33 -12.87
C LYS A 44 -0.35 -4.89 -12.02
N ASP A 45 -0.78 -5.74 -11.10
CA ASP A 45 -1.94 -5.51 -10.22
C ASP A 45 -1.54 -4.91 -8.85
N PHE A 46 -0.27 -4.57 -8.65
CA PHE A 46 0.26 -4.07 -7.39
C PHE A 46 0.48 -2.56 -7.47
N VAL A 47 0.17 -1.89 -6.36
CA VAL A 47 0.31 -0.44 -6.21
C VAL A 47 1.10 -0.14 -4.94
N ARG A 48 2.17 0.62 -5.09
CA ARG A 48 2.87 1.27 -3.98
C ARG A 48 2.51 2.75 -3.96
N VAL A 49 2.16 3.25 -2.78
CA VAL A 49 1.85 4.66 -2.56
C VAL A 49 2.84 5.21 -1.53
N ASP A 50 3.69 6.12 -1.97
CA ASP A 50 4.57 6.88 -1.10
C ASP A 50 3.98 8.27 -0.86
N VAL A 51 3.99 8.72 0.40
CA VAL A 51 3.48 10.01 0.83
C VAL A 51 4.65 10.83 1.38
N ASP A 52 4.93 11.99 0.79
CA ASP A 52 6.02 12.89 1.20
C ASP A 52 5.64 13.70 2.48
N TYR A 53 5.13 13.04 3.52
CA TYR A 53 4.55 13.68 4.70
C TYR A 53 5.54 14.56 5.49
N LYS A 54 6.84 14.26 5.40
CA LYS A 54 7.91 15.00 6.08
C LYS A 54 8.11 16.41 5.54
N VAL A 55 7.64 16.68 4.31
CA VAL A 55 7.77 18.00 3.68
C VAL A 55 6.94 19.04 4.41
N ASN A 56 5.75 18.67 4.90
CA ASN A 56 4.97 19.51 5.80
C ASN A 56 4.14 18.65 6.77
N PRO A 57 4.73 18.25 7.92
CA PRO A 57 4.07 17.39 8.91
C PRO A 57 2.75 17.95 9.45
N GLU A 58 2.60 19.28 9.50
CA GLU A 58 1.40 19.92 10.04
C GLU A 58 0.13 19.58 9.24
N HIS A 59 0.26 19.31 7.94
CA HIS A 59 -0.88 18.90 7.11
C HIS A 59 -1.41 17.50 7.43
N TYR A 60 -0.67 16.70 8.21
CA TYR A 60 -1.02 15.34 8.61
C TYR A 60 -1.43 15.25 10.08
N LYS A 61 -1.44 16.38 10.80
CA LYS A 61 -1.89 16.43 12.19
C LYS A 61 -3.33 15.94 12.30
N GLY A 62 -3.57 15.07 13.28
CA GLY A 62 -4.87 14.41 13.46
C GLY A 62 -5.18 13.28 12.48
N ALA A 63 -4.27 12.94 11.55
CA ALA A 63 -4.47 11.79 10.68
C ALA A 63 -4.48 10.48 11.49
N LEU A 64 -5.48 9.64 11.20
CA LEU A 64 -5.76 8.38 11.86
C LEU A 64 -6.18 7.36 10.81
N GLY A 65 -5.81 6.09 10.98
CA GLY A 65 -6.18 5.02 10.07
C GLY A 65 -5.39 3.74 10.30
N LEU A 66 -5.37 2.86 9.29
CA LEU A 66 -4.57 1.62 9.31
C LEU A 66 -3.05 1.85 9.41
N LEU A 67 -2.56 3.05 9.04
CA LEU A 67 -1.17 3.45 9.27
C LEU A 67 -0.90 3.92 10.71
N GLY A 68 -1.93 3.93 11.57
CA GLY A 68 -1.88 4.44 12.93
C GLY A 68 -2.16 5.94 13.03
N SER A 69 -1.97 6.48 14.23
CA SER A 69 -2.09 7.92 14.50
C SER A 69 -0.81 8.65 14.16
N PHE A 70 -0.91 9.69 13.34
CA PHE A 70 0.22 10.56 13.04
C PHE A 70 0.74 11.26 14.30
N ASP A 71 -0.15 11.85 15.09
CA ASP A 71 0.18 12.60 16.31
C ASP A 71 0.82 11.73 17.40
N LEU A 72 0.56 10.42 17.36
CA LEU A 72 1.09 9.46 18.32
C LEU A 72 2.21 8.58 17.73
N ASN A 73 2.88 9.04 16.67
CA ASN A 73 4.01 8.35 16.01
C ASN A 73 3.65 6.94 15.50
N GLY A 74 2.55 6.83 14.77
CA GLY A 74 2.10 5.57 14.14
C GLY A 74 1.49 4.57 15.13
N LYS A 75 1.18 4.98 16.37
CA LYS A 75 0.53 4.08 17.33
C LYS A 75 -0.83 3.64 16.79
N ARG A 76 -1.09 2.34 16.93
CA ARG A 76 -2.36 1.69 16.63
C ARG A 76 -3.41 2.13 17.63
N VAL A 77 -4.25 3.08 17.22
CA VAL A 77 -5.37 3.58 18.00
C VAL A 77 -6.68 3.43 17.23
N GLY A 78 -7.77 3.21 17.96
CA GLY A 78 -9.10 3.11 17.38
C GLY A 78 -9.58 4.44 16.81
N ARG A 79 -10.79 4.42 16.25
CA ARG A 79 -11.41 5.59 15.61
C ARG A 79 -11.71 6.72 16.59
N ASP A 80 -11.79 6.41 17.88
CA ASP A 80 -11.89 7.38 18.98
C ASP A 80 -10.60 8.21 19.20
N GLY A 81 -9.50 7.84 18.52
CA GLY A 81 -8.19 8.48 18.62
C GLY A 81 -7.45 8.20 19.93
N GLN A 82 -7.99 7.34 20.81
CA GLN A 82 -7.51 7.16 22.18
C GLN A 82 -7.26 5.70 22.53
N THR A 83 -8.17 4.80 22.16
CA THR A 83 -8.10 3.38 22.53
C THR A 83 -6.94 2.72 21.80
N LYS A 84 -5.92 2.26 22.53
CA LYS A 84 -4.79 1.52 21.94
C LYS A 84 -5.21 0.08 21.65
N VAL A 85 -4.96 -0.36 20.43
CA VAL A 85 -5.31 -1.72 19.99
C VAL A 85 -4.03 -2.52 19.77
N ALA A 86 -3.81 -3.53 20.62
CA ALA A 86 -2.59 -4.32 20.61
C ALA A 86 -2.59 -5.44 19.56
N ASP A 87 -3.75 -6.05 19.34
CA ASP A 87 -3.92 -7.11 18.36
C ASP A 87 -4.05 -6.51 16.94
N PHE A 88 -3.29 -7.04 15.98
CA PHE A 88 -3.28 -6.53 14.61
C PHE A 88 -4.60 -6.81 13.88
N ASN A 89 -5.23 -7.95 14.17
CA ASN A 89 -6.48 -8.31 13.52
C ASN A 89 -7.63 -7.45 14.05
N GLU A 90 -7.71 -7.26 15.36
CA GLU A 90 -8.65 -6.35 15.99
C GLU A 90 -8.48 -4.91 15.47
N PHE A 91 -7.24 -4.43 15.35
CA PHE A 91 -6.94 -3.12 14.79
C PHE A 91 -7.40 -2.98 13.33
N GLY A 92 -7.17 -4.02 12.51
CA GLY A 92 -7.65 -4.05 11.14
C GLY A 92 -9.18 -4.03 11.03
N GLN A 93 -9.88 -4.70 11.94
CA GLN A 93 -11.34 -4.74 11.97
C GLN A 93 -11.95 -3.41 12.46
N GLU A 94 -11.30 -2.73 13.42
CA GLU A 94 -11.71 -1.40 13.90
C GLU A 94 -11.72 -0.33 12.78
N TRP A 95 -10.78 -0.48 11.83
CA TRP A 95 -10.64 0.40 10.66
C TRP A 95 -11.37 -0.10 9.40
N GLN A 96 -12.27 -1.08 9.54
CA GLN A 96 -13.16 -1.47 8.45
C GLN A 96 -14.09 -0.31 8.05
N VAL A 97 -14.35 -0.17 6.75
CA VAL A 97 -15.28 0.83 6.21
C VAL A 97 -16.70 0.51 6.70
N ARG A 98 -17.40 1.54 7.17
CA ARG A 98 -18.77 1.48 7.66
C ARG A 98 -19.76 1.93 6.60
N ASP A 99 -21.03 1.57 6.77
CA ASP A 99 -22.09 1.97 5.83
C ASP A 99 -22.36 3.47 5.83
N GLU A 100 -22.10 4.14 6.96
CA GLU A 100 -22.18 5.60 7.08
C GLU A 100 -20.98 6.36 6.48
N ASP A 101 -19.89 5.67 6.11
CA ASP A 101 -18.73 6.33 5.53
C ASP A 101 -19.03 6.82 4.09
N PRO A 102 -18.41 7.93 3.64
CA PRO A 102 -18.58 8.42 2.27
C PRO A 102 -18.20 7.36 1.22
N LYS A 103 -19.13 7.11 0.30
CA LYS A 103 -18.95 6.11 -0.75
C LYS A 103 -18.07 6.65 -1.87
N LEU A 104 -16.80 6.27 -1.85
CA LEU A 104 -15.83 6.64 -2.89
C LEU A 104 -15.94 5.78 -4.15
N PHE A 105 -16.61 4.62 -4.07
CA PHE A 105 -16.79 3.70 -5.21
C PHE A 105 -18.28 3.48 -5.51
N HIS A 106 -18.60 3.27 -6.80
CA HIS A 106 -19.99 3.24 -7.29
C HIS A 106 -20.80 2.00 -6.87
N SER A 107 -20.16 0.87 -6.52
CA SER A 107 -20.86 -0.35 -6.07
C SER A 107 -20.02 -1.17 -5.09
N TYR A 108 -20.69 -1.69 -4.05
CA TYR A 108 -20.11 -2.57 -3.01
C TYR A 108 -20.64 -4.01 -3.12
N GLU A 109 -21.07 -4.47 -4.30
CA GLU A 109 -21.61 -5.82 -4.47
C GLU A 109 -20.60 -6.87 -3.97
N GLY A 110 -20.94 -7.56 -2.87
CA GLY A 110 -20.10 -8.56 -2.22
C GLY A 110 -19.08 -8.02 -1.21
N ALA A 111 -18.99 -6.71 -0.98
CA ALA A 111 -18.06 -6.14 -0.01
C ALA A 111 -18.56 -6.37 1.43
N VAL A 112 -17.64 -6.80 2.30
CA VAL A 112 -17.91 -6.93 3.73
C VAL A 112 -17.71 -5.56 4.37
N VAL A 113 -18.82 -4.94 4.77
CA VAL A 113 -18.90 -3.62 5.44
C VAL A 113 -19.26 -3.83 6.90
N ALA A 114 -18.73 -2.98 7.79
CA ALA A 114 -19.10 -3.03 9.20
C ALA A 114 -20.62 -2.81 9.32
N PRO A 115 -21.34 -3.58 10.15
CA PRO A 115 -20.85 -4.40 11.28
C PRO A 115 -20.45 -5.84 10.94
N ASN A 116 -20.61 -6.29 9.69
CA ASN A 116 -20.17 -7.63 9.30
C ASN A 116 -18.64 -7.65 9.28
N LYS A 117 -18.01 -8.54 10.07
CA LYS A 117 -16.55 -8.61 10.17
C LYS A 117 -15.91 -9.24 8.94
N CYS A 118 -14.78 -8.70 8.51
CA CYS A 118 -13.94 -9.31 7.49
C CYS A 118 -13.50 -10.72 7.94
N LYS A 119 -13.75 -11.74 7.11
CA LYS A 119 -13.32 -13.11 7.38
C LYS A 119 -11.83 -13.24 7.07
N LEU A 120 -11.02 -13.27 8.11
CA LEU A 120 -9.58 -13.46 7.98
C LEU A 120 -9.29 -14.87 7.44
N PRO A 121 -8.28 -15.03 6.56
CA PRO A 121 -7.90 -16.34 6.06
C PRO A 121 -7.38 -17.22 7.20
N GLU A 122 -7.85 -18.46 7.29
CA GLU A 122 -7.35 -19.39 8.29
C GLU A 122 -5.88 -19.74 8.01
N LEU A 123 -5.01 -19.48 8.99
CA LEU A 123 -3.61 -19.90 8.98
C LEU A 123 -3.50 -21.39 9.36
N THR A 124 -4.19 -22.26 8.62
CA THR A 124 -4.03 -23.71 8.80
C THR A 124 -2.66 -24.15 8.27
N ALA A 125 -2.12 -25.25 8.81
CA ALA A 125 -0.92 -25.89 8.27
C ALA A 125 -1.05 -26.17 6.75
N LYS A 126 -2.27 -26.46 6.26
CA LYS A 126 -2.56 -26.62 4.83
C LYS A 126 -2.47 -25.31 4.03
N SER A 127 -2.89 -24.16 4.57
CA SER A 127 -2.79 -22.87 3.88
C SER A 127 -1.33 -22.39 3.80
N MET A 128 -0.55 -22.61 4.87
CA MET A 128 0.89 -22.39 4.87
C MET A 128 1.65 -23.33 3.92
N LEU A 129 1.26 -24.61 3.87
CA LEU A 129 1.81 -25.58 2.93
C LEU A 129 1.43 -25.28 1.48
N ARG A 130 0.24 -24.74 1.19
CA ARG A 130 -0.15 -24.29 -0.16
C ARG A 130 0.65 -23.08 -0.61
N LYS A 131 0.94 -22.10 0.27
CA LYS A 131 1.88 -21.01 -0.02
C LYS A 131 3.28 -21.53 -0.38
N ARG A 132 3.74 -22.63 0.27
CA ARG A 132 5.02 -23.28 -0.04
C ARG A 132 5.01 -24.23 -1.24
N ARG A 133 3.82 -24.63 -1.75
CA ARG A 133 3.66 -25.70 -2.76
C ARG A 133 3.07 -25.22 -4.09
N LEU A 134 3.06 -23.93 -4.39
CA LEU A 134 2.87 -23.49 -5.77
C LEU A 134 4.17 -23.77 -6.54
N ILE A 135 4.12 -24.94 -7.16
CA ILE A 135 5.10 -25.67 -7.96
C ILE A 135 5.85 -24.75 -8.95
N GLY A 136 7.17 -24.61 -8.77
CA GLY A 136 8.08 -23.88 -9.68
C GLY A 136 8.69 -22.57 -9.15
N GLY A 137 8.71 -22.37 -7.82
CA GLY A 137 9.05 -21.08 -7.22
C GLY A 137 10.47 -20.57 -7.46
N LEU A 138 10.62 -19.25 -7.41
CA LEU A 138 11.89 -18.56 -7.56
C LEU A 138 12.92 -19.08 -6.55
N SER A 139 14.17 -19.28 -6.99
CA SER A 139 15.24 -19.65 -6.07
C SER A 139 15.56 -18.51 -5.11
N LYS A 140 16.00 -18.83 -3.89
CA LYS A 140 16.43 -17.81 -2.92
C LYS A 140 17.43 -16.84 -3.54
N ASP A 141 18.42 -17.36 -4.28
CA ASP A 141 19.43 -16.54 -4.95
C ASP A 141 18.86 -15.61 -6.03
N ALA A 142 17.77 -16.00 -6.71
CA ALA A 142 17.10 -15.11 -7.66
C ALA A 142 16.37 -13.97 -6.94
N ILE A 143 15.72 -14.27 -5.82
CA ILE A 143 15.00 -13.29 -4.99
C ILE A 143 15.99 -12.29 -4.38
N GLU A 144 17.06 -12.77 -3.75
CA GLU A 144 18.10 -11.91 -3.13
C GLU A 144 18.76 -11.00 -4.18
N ARG A 145 19.08 -11.52 -5.36
CA ARG A 145 19.65 -10.71 -6.44
C ARG A 145 18.68 -9.65 -6.97
N ALA A 146 17.39 -9.96 -7.04
CA ALA A 146 16.39 -8.99 -7.45
C ALA A 146 16.30 -7.83 -6.45
N CYS A 147 16.30 -8.14 -5.16
CA CYS A 147 16.20 -7.15 -4.09
C CYS A 147 17.53 -6.51 -3.67
N ALA A 148 18.68 -6.93 -4.20
CA ALA A 148 20.00 -6.43 -3.78
C ALA A 148 20.21 -4.91 -3.91
N HIS A 149 19.38 -4.23 -4.69
CA HIS A 149 19.42 -2.77 -4.86
C HIS A 149 18.56 -2.01 -3.83
N VAL A 150 17.71 -2.72 -3.08
CA VAL A 150 16.78 -2.15 -2.12
C VAL A 150 17.50 -1.82 -0.82
N PRO A 151 17.31 -0.63 -0.24
CA PRO A 151 17.93 -0.26 1.03
C PRO A 151 17.53 -1.20 2.18
N GLU A 152 18.40 -1.33 3.18
CA GLU A 152 18.20 -2.24 4.33
C GLU A 152 16.82 -2.10 5.00
N GLY A 153 16.32 -0.87 5.12
CA GLY A 153 15.01 -0.60 5.75
C GLY A 153 13.79 -1.09 4.96
N GLU A 154 13.93 -1.47 3.69
CA GLU A 154 12.86 -2.00 2.84
C GLU A 154 13.21 -3.37 2.23
N HIS A 155 14.43 -3.89 2.50
CA HIS A 155 14.94 -5.11 1.87
C HIS A 155 14.07 -6.32 2.21
N GLU A 156 13.69 -6.48 3.48
CA GLU A 156 12.83 -7.58 3.91
C GLU A 156 11.44 -7.52 3.28
N ASP A 157 10.89 -6.31 3.09
CA ASP A 157 9.61 -6.11 2.42
C ASP A 157 9.69 -6.50 0.94
N CYS A 158 10.79 -6.16 0.25
CA CYS A 158 11.04 -6.60 -1.12
C CYS A 158 11.12 -8.13 -1.22
N ILE A 159 11.89 -8.78 -0.34
CA ILE A 159 12.01 -10.24 -0.31
C ILE A 159 10.64 -10.88 -0.08
N TYR A 160 9.85 -10.33 0.85
CA TYR A 160 8.50 -10.79 1.14
C TYR A 160 7.59 -10.68 -0.09
N ASP A 161 7.54 -9.51 -0.74
CA ASP A 161 6.66 -9.26 -1.87
C ASP A 161 7.05 -10.10 -3.10
N VAL A 162 8.34 -10.20 -3.44
CA VAL A 162 8.81 -11.09 -4.51
C VAL A 162 8.46 -12.55 -4.21
N THR A 163 8.59 -12.98 -2.94
CA THR A 163 8.24 -14.35 -2.53
C THR A 163 6.73 -14.59 -2.57
N ALA A 164 5.93 -13.62 -2.12
CA ALA A 164 4.48 -13.73 -2.08
C ALA A 164 3.86 -13.73 -3.48
N THR A 165 4.44 -12.94 -4.39
CA THR A 165 4.00 -12.82 -5.78
C THR A 165 4.62 -13.85 -6.73
N GLN A 166 5.72 -14.49 -6.32
CA GLN A 166 6.54 -15.34 -7.18
C GLN A 166 7.03 -14.62 -8.45
N ASP A 167 7.36 -13.32 -8.33
CA ASP A 167 7.78 -12.48 -9.45
C ASP A 167 8.96 -11.58 -9.07
N VAL A 168 10.15 -11.84 -9.63
CA VAL A 168 11.35 -11.01 -9.41
C VAL A 168 11.18 -9.57 -9.89
N GLY A 169 10.29 -9.33 -10.85
CA GLY A 169 9.99 -7.98 -11.34
C GLY A 169 9.34 -7.10 -10.28
N MET A 170 8.75 -7.70 -9.23
CA MET A 170 8.20 -6.96 -8.09
C MET A 170 9.26 -6.12 -7.37
N ALA A 171 10.53 -6.54 -7.39
CA ALA A 171 11.61 -5.76 -6.80
C ALA A 171 11.73 -4.36 -7.44
N SER A 172 11.28 -4.17 -8.68
CA SER A 172 11.39 -2.89 -9.39
C SER A 172 10.48 -1.77 -8.87
N VAL A 173 9.52 -2.07 -7.97
CA VAL A 173 8.68 -1.05 -7.33
C VAL A 173 9.23 -0.54 -6.00
N PHE A 174 10.38 -1.05 -5.55
CA PHE A 174 11.09 -0.55 -4.37
C PHE A 174 12.01 0.61 -4.76
#